data_AF-A0AAP0ESC8-F1
#
_entry.id   AF-A0AAP0ESC8-F1
#
_cell.length_a   1.000
_cell.length_b   1.000
_cell.length_c   1.000
_cell.angle_alpha   90.00
_cell.angle_beta   90.00
_cell.angle_gamma   90.00
#
_symmetry.space_group_name_H-M   'P 1'
#
loop_
_entity.id
_entity.type
_entity.pdbx_description
1 polymer ?
#
loop_
_entity_poly.entity_id
_entity_poly.type
_entity_poly.pdbx_seq_one_letter_code
_entity_poly.pdbx_strand_id
1 'polypeptide(L)'
;MSGAFTENEEEIEAVILDFFSKLYTKERHEEWEVEGIEWGIISQQEALNLEIPFSEDEVWCAINGYGGDKAPGAHGFTMEFYKEFWGLIKKDIMNVMEDFQRNGVVSAITNETYIYI
;
A
#
# COMPACT_ATOMS: atom_id res chain seq x y z
N MET A 1 -41.72 -9.36 1.15
CA MET A 1 -41.39 -8.69 -0.12
C MET A 1 -41.89 -9.58 -1.24
N SER A 2 -42.78 -9.08 -2.10
CA SER A 2 -43.34 -9.83 -3.24
C SER A 2 -42.46 -9.55 -4.45
N GLY A 3 -41.68 -10.54 -4.90
CA GLY A 3 -40.98 -10.45 -6.18
C GLY A 3 -41.95 -10.70 -7.33
N ALA A 4 -41.81 -9.97 -8.43
CA ALA A 4 -42.49 -10.24 -9.69
C ALA A 4 -41.44 -10.68 -10.72
N PHE A 5 -41.76 -11.71 -11.52
CA PHE A 5 -40.93 -12.10 -12.64
C PHE A 5 -41.11 -11.09 -13.77
N THR A 6 -40.00 -10.57 -14.29
CA THR A 6 -39.99 -9.69 -15.47
C THR A 6 -38.89 -10.14 -16.42
N GLU A 7 -39.18 -10.06 -17.72
CA GLU A 7 -38.23 -10.29 -18.82
C GLU A 7 -37.93 -8.96 -19.55
N ASN A 8 -38.46 -7.84 -19.04
CA ASN A 8 -38.24 -6.52 -19.60
C ASN A 8 -36.84 -6.02 -19.24
N GLU A 9 -36.00 -5.84 -20.26
CA GLU A 9 -34.60 -5.42 -20.13
C GLU A 9 -34.45 -4.09 -19.38
N GLU A 10 -35.34 -3.12 -19.61
CA GLU A 10 -35.28 -1.81 -18.95
C GLU A 10 -35.59 -1.91 -17.44
N GLU A 11 -36.51 -2.80 -17.06
CA GLU A 11 -36.84 -3.04 -15.65
C GLU A 11 -35.71 -3.78 -14.94
N ILE A 12 -35.08 -4.75 -15.61
CA ILE A 12 -33.93 -5.49 -15.09
C ILE A 12 -32.75 -4.54 -14.89
N GLU A 13 -32.45 -3.69 -15.88
CA GLU A 13 -31.38 -2.70 -15.80
C GLU A 13 -31.64 -1.71 -14.65
N ALA A 14 -32.86 -1.19 -14.54
CA ALA A 14 -33.22 -0.26 -13.47
C ALA A 14 -33.04 -0.86 -12.08
N VAL A 15 -33.39 -2.13 -11.88
CA VAL A 15 -33.23 -2.84 -10.60
C VAL A 15 -31.74 -3.07 -10.28
N ILE A 16 -30.95 -3.46 -11.28
CA ILE A 16 -29.50 -3.67 -11.10
C ILE A 16 -28.82 -2.34 -10.75
N LEU A 17 -29.13 -1.27 -11.47
CA LEU A 17 -28.58 0.06 -11.22
C LEU A 17 -29.00 0.60 -9.85
N ASP A 18 -30.26 0.43 -9.45
CA ASP A 18 -30.74 0.84 -8.12
C ASP A 18 -30.03 0.06 -7.01
N PHE A 19 -29.87 -1.26 -7.18
CA PHE A 19 -29.18 -2.11 -6.22
C PHE A 19 -27.71 -1.71 -6.04
N PHE A 20 -26.96 -1.58 -7.15
CA PHE A 20 -25.54 -1.24 -7.07
C PHE A 20 -25.32 0.22 -6.72
N SER A 21 -26.20 1.13 -7.14
CA SER A 21 -26.19 2.52 -6.68
C SER A 21 -26.32 2.55 -5.16
N LYS A 22 -27.30 1.85 -4.57
CA LYS A 22 -27.45 1.78 -3.10
C LYS A 22 -26.27 1.07 -2.42
N LEU A 23 -25.70 0.05 -3.05
CA LEU A 23 -24.54 -0.69 -2.51
C LEU A 23 -23.27 0.17 -2.47
N TYR A 24 -23.03 0.96 -3.52
CA TYR A 24 -21.83 1.80 -3.65
C TYR A 24 -22.02 3.23 -3.14
N THR A 25 -23.25 3.67 -2.96
CA THR A 25 -23.56 4.89 -2.21
C THR A 25 -23.63 4.53 -0.73
N LYS A 26 -22.45 4.28 -0.14
CA LYS A 26 -22.30 4.18 1.31
C LYS A 26 -22.95 5.41 1.95
N GLU A 27 -23.77 5.21 2.98
CA GLU A 27 -23.87 6.21 4.04
C GLU A 27 -22.44 6.59 4.40
N ARG A 28 -22.09 7.87 4.31
CA ARG A 28 -20.86 8.38 4.92
C ARG A 28 -20.99 8.03 6.39
N HIS A 29 -20.47 6.87 6.77
CA HIS A 29 -20.04 6.68 8.13
C HIS A 29 -19.09 7.83 8.40
N GLU A 30 -19.42 8.60 9.44
CA GLU A 30 -18.53 9.56 10.05
C GLU A 30 -17.13 8.94 10.05
N GLU A 31 -16.14 9.75 9.66
CA GLU A 31 -14.73 9.40 9.76
C GLU A 31 -14.55 8.60 11.05
N TRP A 32 -13.95 7.42 10.96
CA TRP A 32 -13.71 6.61 12.16
C TRP A 32 -12.78 7.41 13.07
N GLU A 33 -13.36 8.26 13.92
CA GLU A 33 -12.66 8.88 15.02
C GLU A 33 -12.45 7.77 16.02
N VAL A 34 -11.19 7.36 16.13
CA VAL A 34 -10.79 6.45 17.20
C VAL A 34 -10.83 7.28 18.50
N GLU A 35 -12.00 7.32 19.14
CA GLU A 35 -12.18 7.97 20.43
C GLU A 35 -11.30 7.32 21.50
N GLY A 36 -10.72 8.14 22.38
CA GLY A 36 -9.91 7.65 23.51
C GLY A 36 -8.42 7.43 23.20
N ILE A 37 -7.95 7.83 22.01
CA ILE A 37 -6.52 7.95 21.73
C ILE A 37 -6.13 9.43 21.81
N GLU A 38 -5.25 9.78 22.74
CA GLU A 38 -4.50 11.02 22.63
C GLU A 38 -3.57 10.90 21.44
N TRP A 39 -3.96 11.47 20.31
CA TRP A 39 -3.08 11.63 19.16
C TRP A 39 -1.92 12.53 19.59
N GLY A 40 -0.79 11.92 19.94
CA GLY A 40 0.43 12.64 20.25
C GLY A 40 0.80 13.50 19.05
N ILE A 41 0.75 14.83 19.23
CA ILE A 41 1.23 15.76 18.21
C ILE A 41 2.74 15.57 18.16
N ILE A 42 3.25 15.21 16.97
CA ILE A 42 4.69 15.14 16.76
C ILE A 42 5.28 16.54 17.00
N SER A 43 6.38 16.58 17.73
CA SER A 43 7.15 17.80 17.92
C SER A 43 7.65 18.34 16.57
N GLN A 44 7.97 19.63 16.52
CA GLN A 44 8.57 20.23 15.32
C GLN A 44 9.87 19.51 14.91
N GLN A 45 10.63 19.01 15.89
CA GLN A 45 11.85 18.26 15.61
C GLN A 45 11.55 16.89 14.97
N GLU A 46 10.52 16.20 15.42
CA GLU A 46 10.10 14.92 14.83
C GLU A 46 9.56 15.13 13.41
N ALA A 47 8.78 16.19 13.19
CA ALA A 47 8.32 16.57 11.86
C ALA A 47 9.49 16.85 10.92
N LEU A 48 10.50 17.61 11.37
CA LEU A 48 11.71 17.86 10.60
C LEU A 48 12.48 16.56 10.32
N ASN A 49 12.57 15.64 11.27
CA ASN A 49 13.25 14.36 11.09
C ASN A 49 12.58 13.49 10.01
N LEU A 50 11.26 13.60 9.83
CA LEU A 50 10.53 12.88 8.77
C LEU A 50 10.81 13.43 7.36
N GLU A 51 11.36 14.64 7.24
CA GLU A 51 11.67 15.28 5.95
C GLU A 51 13.12 15.06 5.49
N ILE A 52 14.00 14.54 6.36
CA ILE A 52 15.43 14.34 6.08
C ILE A 52 15.64 13.09 5.19
N PRO A 53 16.65 13.09 4.29
CA PRO A 53 17.01 11.90 3.51
C PRO A 53 17.25 10.64 4.36
N PHE A 54 16.74 9.50 3.90
CA PHE A 54 17.02 8.20 4.51
C PHE A 54 18.54 7.97 4.61
N SER A 55 19.00 7.54 5.79
CA SER A 55 20.40 7.18 5.98
C SER A 55 20.69 5.74 5.56
N GLU A 56 21.93 5.46 5.16
CA GLU A 56 22.36 4.08 4.86
C GLU A 56 22.10 3.14 6.04
N ASP A 57 22.42 3.58 7.26
CA ASP A 57 22.24 2.78 8.47
C ASP A 57 20.77 2.48 8.73
N GLU A 58 19.87 3.43 8.48
CA GLU A 58 18.42 3.24 8.62
C GLU A 58 17.90 2.20 7.62
N VAL A 59 18.27 2.35 6.34
CA VAL A 59 17.89 1.40 5.28
C VAL A 59 18.46 0.02 5.58
N TRP A 60 19.71 -0.06 6.04
CA TRP A 60 20.35 -1.30 6.41
C TRP A 60 19.70 -1.95 7.64
N CYS A 61 19.37 -1.16 8.67
CA CYS A 61 18.63 -1.64 9.83
C CYS A 61 17.28 -2.23 9.43
N ALA A 62 16.56 -1.59 8.51
CA ALA A 62 15.28 -2.09 8.01
C ALA A 62 15.44 -3.42 7.25
N ILE A 63 16.46 -3.52 6.39
CA ILE A 63 16.77 -4.77 5.67
C ILE A 63 17.14 -5.87 6.66
N ASN A 64 17.99 -5.57 7.65
CA ASN A 64 18.49 -6.54 8.60
C ASN A 64 17.43 -7.00 9.61
N GLY A 65 16.55 -6.08 10.03
CA GLY A 65 15.44 -6.32 10.95
C GLY A 65 14.32 -7.19 10.36
N TYR A 66 14.31 -7.40 9.04
CA TYR A 66 13.38 -8.32 8.41
C TYR A 66 13.83 -9.78 8.60
N GLY A 67 13.00 -10.57 9.29
CA GLY A 67 13.20 -12.01 9.48
C GLY A 67 12.87 -12.80 8.20
N GLY A 68 13.70 -13.79 7.88
CA GLY A 68 13.63 -14.62 6.66
C GLY A 68 12.41 -15.54 6.51
N ASP A 69 11.38 -15.38 7.35
CA ASP A 69 10.23 -16.29 7.43
C ASP A 69 9.10 -15.96 6.43
N LYS A 70 9.30 -15.01 5.51
CA LYS A 70 8.35 -14.79 4.40
C LYS A 70 8.86 -15.47 3.14
N ALA A 71 8.01 -16.31 2.55
CA ALA A 71 8.24 -16.91 1.25
C ALA A 71 8.63 -15.82 0.23
N PRO A 72 9.65 -16.05 -0.63
CA PRO A 72 10.01 -15.10 -1.66
C PRO A 72 8.77 -14.75 -2.48
N GLY A 73 8.51 -13.45 -2.66
CA GLY A 73 7.49 -13.02 -3.60
C GLY A 73 7.79 -13.55 -5.01
N ALA A 74 6.84 -13.41 -5.94
CA ALA A 74 6.88 -13.99 -7.29
C ALA A 74 8.16 -13.70 -8.13
N HIS A 75 9.07 -12.84 -7.65
CA HIS A 75 10.32 -12.45 -8.30
C HIS A 75 11.62 -12.89 -7.57
N GLY A 76 11.55 -13.75 -6.55
CA GLY A 76 12.65 -14.67 -6.22
C GLY A 76 13.89 -14.16 -5.48
N PHE A 77 13.97 -12.89 -5.07
CA PHE A 77 15.02 -12.45 -4.14
C PHE A 77 14.49 -12.45 -2.70
N THR A 78 15.10 -13.27 -1.87
CA THR A 78 14.82 -13.28 -0.43
C THR A 78 15.53 -12.11 0.25
N MET A 79 15.17 -11.79 1.49
CA MET A 79 15.89 -10.74 2.23
C MET A 79 17.37 -11.09 2.45
N GLU A 80 17.70 -12.38 2.46
CA GLU A 80 19.09 -12.87 2.49
C GLU A 80 19.89 -12.39 1.29
N PHE A 81 19.31 -12.28 0.10
CA PHE A 81 20.00 -11.71 -1.07
C PHE A 81 20.42 -10.26 -0.81
N TYR A 82 19.51 -9.44 -0.30
CA TYR A 82 19.81 -8.04 -0.01
C TYR A 82 20.86 -7.90 1.09
N LYS A 83 20.85 -8.80 2.08
CA LYS A 83 21.87 -8.84 3.14
C LYS A 83 23.24 -9.29 2.62
N GLU A 84 23.29 -10.34 1.81
CA GLU A 84 24.52 -10.91 1.27
C GLU A 84 25.18 -9.99 0.25
N PHE A 85 24.39 -9.39 -0.66
CA PHE A 85 24.89 -8.55 -1.74
C PHE A 85 24.85 -7.05 -1.42
N TRP A 86 24.59 -6.65 -0.16
CA TRP A 86 24.48 -5.24 0.24
C TRP A 86 25.64 -4.40 -0.28
N GLY A 87 26.88 -4.85 -0.09
CA GLY A 87 28.06 -4.12 -0.55
C GLY A 87 28.10 -3.86 -2.06
N LEU A 88 27.41 -4.69 -2.86
CA LEU A 88 27.30 -4.55 -4.31
C LEU A 88 26.12 -3.65 -4.72
N ILE A 89 24.94 -3.89 -4.14
CA ILE A 89 23.69 -3.24 -4.59
C ILE A 89 23.34 -1.97 -3.81
N LYS A 90 24.02 -1.70 -2.69
CA LYS A 90 23.72 -0.60 -1.78
C LYS A 90 23.49 0.71 -2.50
N LYS A 91 24.40 1.07 -3.42
CA LYS A 91 24.36 2.35 -4.11
C LYS A 91 23.06 2.50 -4.89
N ASP A 92 22.64 1.45 -5.58
CA ASP A 92 21.42 1.47 -6.37
C ASP A 92 20.18 1.54 -5.47
N ILE A 93 20.19 0.83 -4.34
CA ILE A 93 19.11 0.91 -3.34
C ILE A 93 19.01 2.32 -2.74
N MET A 94 20.13 2.94 -2.36
CA MET A 94 20.12 4.31 -1.83
C MET A 94 19.61 5.32 -2.86
N ASN A 95 19.98 5.19 -4.14
CA ASN A 95 19.44 6.05 -5.20
C ASN A 95 17.91 5.90 -5.34
N VAL A 96 17.39 4.67 -5.24
CA VAL A 96 15.94 4.42 -5.27
C VAL A 96 15.24 5.05 -4.06
N MET A 97 15.84 5.00 -2.87
CA MET A 97 15.28 5.63 -1.67
C MET A 97 15.26 7.17 -1.80
N GLU A 98 16.32 7.76 -2.34
CA GLU A 98 16.38 9.20 -2.65
C GLU A 98 15.31 9.60 -3.69
N ASP A 99 15.16 8.82 -4.75
CA ASP A 99 14.15 9.05 -5.78
C ASP A 99 12.73 8.93 -5.23
N PHE A 100 12.49 7.92 -4.39
CA PHE A 100 11.21 7.71 -3.71
C PHE A 100 10.85 8.90 -2.82
N GLN A 101 11.80 9.38 -2.00
CA GLN A 101 11.56 10.51 -1.11
C GLN A 101 11.26 11.79 -1.87
N ARG A 102 11.93 12.02 -3.02
CA ARG A 102 11.73 13.21 -3.82
C ARG A 102 10.42 13.19 -4.63
N ASN A 103 10.06 12.04 -5.18
CA ASN A 103 8.99 11.94 -6.17
C ASN A 103 7.74 11.22 -5.65
N GLY A 104 7.81 10.58 -4.49
CA GLY A 104 6.74 9.75 -3.92
C GLY A 104 6.45 8.46 -4.71
N VAL A 105 7.28 8.14 -5.71
CA VAL A 105 7.09 7.01 -6.62
C VAL A 105 8.35 6.16 -6.59
N VAL A 106 8.21 4.90 -6.15
CA VAL A 106 9.20 3.87 -6.46
C VAL A 106 8.93 3.48 -7.91
N SER A 107 9.90 3.68 -8.82
CA SER A 107 9.73 3.26 -10.21
C SER A 107 9.43 1.77 -10.24
N ALA A 108 8.21 1.45 -10.67
CA ALA A 108 7.67 0.11 -10.65
C ALA A 108 8.45 -0.79 -11.62
N ILE A 109 9.39 -1.55 -11.08
CA ILE A 109 9.66 -2.92 -11.53
C ILE A 109 8.84 -3.90 -10.65
N THR A 110 7.86 -3.39 -9.92
CA THR A 110 7.05 -4.12 -8.97
C THR A 110 5.59 -3.86 -9.31
N ASN A 111 4.85 -4.96 -9.55
CA ASN A 111 3.39 -5.08 -9.65
C ASN A 111 2.79 -5.22 -11.06
N GLU A 112 3.28 -6.15 -11.88
CA GLU A 112 2.39 -6.85 -12.83
C GLU A 112 1.95 -8.18 -12.24
N THR A 113 0.95 -8.13 -11.35
CA THR A 113 0.22 -9.34 -10.94
C THR A 113 -0.83 -9.62 -12.02
N TYR A 114 -0.48 -10.44 -13.01
CA TYR A 114 -1.47 -11.03 -13.90
C TYR A 114 -2.27 -12.08 -13.13
N ILE A 115 -3.45 -11.70 -12.65
CA ILE A 115 -4.47 -12.66 -12.23
C ILE A 115 -5.10 -13.20 -13.52
N TYR A 116 -4.72 -14.42 -13.92
CA TYR A 116 -5.52 -15.18 -14.86
C TYR A 116 -6.74 -15.70 -14.10
N ILE A 117 -7.92 -15.28 -14.54
CA ILE A 117 -9.23 -15.82 -14.13
C ILE A 117 -9.51 -17.09 -14.93
#